data_AF-A0A536NM54-F1
#
_entry.id   AF-A0A536NM54-F1
#
_cell.length_a   1.000
_cell.length_b   1.000
_cell.length_c   1.000
_cell.angle_alpha   90.00
_cell.angle_beta   90.00
_cell.angle_gamma   90.00
#
_symmetry.space_group_name_H-M   'P 1'
#
loop_
_entity.id
_entity.type
_entity.pdbx_description
1 polymer ?
#
loop_
_entity_poly.entity_id
_entity_poly.type
_entity_poly.pdbx_seq_one_letter_code
_entity_poly.pdbx_strand_id
1 'polypeptide(L)'
;PALLRKLQRLARELGARPRKVAADERVLYHAAAVYASNFVLAAFSEGVRQLMRIGWSEQDATRALLPLLDGVVENIRRKGVTRALT
;
A
#
# COMPACT_ATOMS: atom_id res chain seq x y z
N PRO A 1 0.84 -16.36 26.11
CA PRO A 1 -0.55 -16.81 26.38
C PRO A 1 -1.14 -17.68 25.25
N ALA A 2 -2.04 -18.62 25.56
CA ALA A 2 -2.58 -19.61 24.62
C ALA A 2 -3.26 -19.00 23.37
N LEU A 3 -4.00 -17.89 23.55
CA LEU A 3 -4.64 -17.17 22.45
C LEU A 3 -3.64 -16.64 21.42
N LEU A 4 -2.52 -16.06 21.86
CA LEU A 4 -1.47 -15.57 20.96
C LEU A 4 -0.91 -16.70 20.09
N ARG A 5 -0.68 -17.89 20.66
CA ARG A 5 -0.23 -19.06 19.90
C ARG A 5 -1.26 -19.50 18.87
N LYS A 6 -2.55 -19.50 19.22
CA LYS A 6 -3.66 -19.81 18.28
C LYS A 6 -3.70 -18.81 17.13
N LEU A 7 -3.64 -17.52 17.40
CA LEU A 7 -3.65 -16.46 16.37
C LEU A 7 -2.42 -16.53 15.46
N GLN A 8 -1.24 -16.78 16.02
CA GLN A 8 -0.03 -16.97 15.23
C GLN A 8 -0.08 -18.23 14.35
N ARG A 9 -0.72 -19.31 14.81
CA ARG A 9 -0.92 -20.51 13.99
C ARG A 9 -1.86 -20.20 12.82
N LEU A 10 -3.02 -19.60 13.08
CA LEU A 10 -3.97 -19.20 12.04
C LEU A 10 -3.32 -18.28 10.99
N ALA A 11 -2.53 -17.28 11.42
CA ALA A 11 -1.81 -16.40 10.50
C ALA A 11 -0.84 -17.18 9.60
N ARG A 12 -0.12 -18.17 10.13
CA ARG A 12 0.78 -19.02 9.33
C ARG A 12 0.02 -19.94 8.37
N GLU A 13 -1.13 -20.48 8.79
CA GLU A 13 -2.02 -21.28 7.93
C GLU A 13 -2.56 -20.46 6.74
N LEU A 14 -2.73 -19.14 6.92
CA LEU A 14 -3.05 -18.20 5.84
C LEU A 14 -1.83 -17.77 5.00
N GLY A 15 -0.65 -18.37 5.22
CA GLY A 15 0.59 -18.02 4.52
C GLY A 15 1.28 -16.74 5.01
N ALA A 16 0.76 -16.10 6.06
CA ALA A 16 1.39 -14.90 6.64
C ALA A 16 2.58 -15.25 7.55
N ARG A 17 3.45 -14.27 7.77
CA ARG A 17 4.58 -14.34 8.71
C ARG A 17 4.29 -13.44 9.91
N PRO A 18 3.60 -13.93 10.96
CA PRO A 18 3.18 -13.07 12.07
C PRO A 18 4.38 -12.51 12.82
N ARG A 19 4.34 -11.21 13.11
CA ARG A 19 5.31 -10.48 13.96
C ARG A 19 4.56 -9.86 15.12
N LYS A 20 5.19 -9.84 16.30
CA LYS A 20 4.65 -9.14 17.46
C LYS A 20 4.93 -7.65 17.28
N VAL A 21 3.91 -6.82 17.49
CA VAL A 21 4.01 -5.36 17.58
C VAL A 21 3.72 -4.98 19.03
N ALA A 22 4.71 -4.44 19.73
CA ALA A 22 4.58 -3.96 21.10
C ALA A 22 3.65 -2.74 21.15
N ALA A 23 3.12 -2.41 22.34
CA ALA A 23 2.09 -1.38 22.47
C ALA A 23 2.57 0.01 22.04
N ASP A 24 3.82 0.33 22.38
CA ASP A 24 4.58 1.52 22.00
C ASP A 24 4.92 1.58 20.50
N GLU A 25 5.00 0.43 19.83
CA GLU A 25 5.26 0.35 18.37
C GLU A 25 3.98 0.53 17.52
N ARG A 26 2.78 0.39 18.11
CA ARG A 26 1.51 0.34 17.35
C ARG A 26 1.25 1.61 16.53
N VAL A 27 1.58 2.78 17.09
CA VAL A 27 1.39 4.06 16.39
C VAL A 27 2.26 4.09 15.13
N LEU A 28 3.53 3.73 15.24
CA LEU A 28 4.44 3.70 14.11
C LEU A 28 4.06 2.63 13.09
N TYR A 29 3.67 1.44 13.54
CA TYR A 29 3.15 0.38 12.67
C TYR A 29 1.93 0.84 11.87
N HIS A 30 0.97 1.50 12.54
CA HIS A 30 -0.23 2.01 11.88
C HIS A 30 0.09 3.13 10.90
N ALA A 31 0.97 4.06 11.28
CA ALA A 31 1.44 5.10 10.39
C ALA A 31 2.08 4.50 9.12
N ALA A 32 2.97 3.51 9.26
CA ALA A 32 3.58 2.85 8.11
C ALA A 32 2.54 2.22 7.16
N ALA A 33 1.48 1.61 7.70
CA ALA A 33 0.38 1.09 6.90
C ALA A 33 -0.37 2.21 6.16
N VAL A 34 -0.71 3.31 6.84
CA VAL A 34 -1.40 4.48 6.27
C VAL A 34 -0.59 5.09 5.11
N TYR A 35 0.74 5.19 5.24
CA TYR A 35 1.60 5.69 4.16
C TYR A 35 1.57 4.77 2.93
N ALA A 36 1.53 3.46 3.13
CA ALA A 36 1.49 2.47 2.05
C ALA A 36 0.09 2.26 1.44
N SER A 37 -0.98 2.78 2.06
CA SER A 37 -2.37 2.65 1.57
C SER A 37 -3.03 4.00 1.32
N ASN A 38 -3.41 4.71 2.37
CA ASN A 38 -4.25 5.90 2.31
C ASN A 38 -3.54 7.04 1.58
N PHE A 39 -2.24 7.21 1.79
CA PHE A 39 -1.48 8.25 1.10
C PHE A 39 -1.24 7.93 -0.36
N VAL A 40 -1.05 6.65 -0.71
CA VAL A 40 -1.01 6.21 -2.11
C VAL A 40 -2.32 6.56 -2.81
N LEU A 41 -3.46 6.25 -2.19
CA LEU A 41 -4.78 6.61 -2.73
C LEU A 41 -4.95 8.13 -2.84
N ALA A 42 -4.59 8.89 -1.79
CA ALA A 42 -4.72 10.34 -1.79
C ALA A 42 -3.91 10.99 -2.93
N ALA A 43 -2.67 10.55 -3.13
CA ALA A 43 -1.81 11.01 -4.22
C ALA A 43 -2.36 10.61 -5.59
N PHE A 44 -2.82 9.37 -5.74
CA PHE A 44 -3.42 8.89 -6.99
C PHE A 44 -4.68 9.68 -7.36
N SER A 45 -5.57 9.92 -6.38
CA SER A 45 -6.78 10.74 -6.57
C SER A 45 -6.46 12.19 -6.94
N GLU A 46 -5.34 12.75 -6.45
CA GLU A 46 -4.90 14.08 -6.87
C GLU A 46 -4.46 14.08 -8.34
N GLY A 47 -3.73 13.05 -8.80
CA GLY A 47 -3.42 12.90 -10.23
C GLY A 47 -4.66 12.78 -11.10
N VAL A 48 -5.66 12.02 -10.65
CA VAL A 48 -6.97 11.92 -11.34
C VAL A 48 -7.64 13.29 -11.43
N ARG A 49 -7.70 14.05 -10.33
CA ARG A 49 -8.27 15.41 -10.32
C ARG A 49 -7.54 16.36 -11.28
N GLN A 50 -6.23 16.23 -11.42
CA GLN A 50 -5.46 17.05 -12.37
C GLN A 50 -5.86 16.77 -13.83
N LEU A 51 -6.04 15.50 -14.21
CA LEU A 51 -6.52 15.16 -15.56
C LEU A 51 -7.96 15.62 -15.79
N MET A 52 -8.82 15.56 -14.77
CA MET A 52 -10.18 16.08 -14.86
C MET A 52 -10.22 17.59 -15.13
N ARG A 53 -9.26 18.37 -14.59
CA ARG A 53 -9.14 19.81 -14.87
C ARG A 53 -8.83 20.13 -16.33
N ILE A 54 -8.30 19.18 -17.09
CA ILE A 54 -8.02 19.32 -18.53
C ILE A 54 -9.01 18.53 -19.40
N GLY A 55 -10.19 18.20 -18.86
CA GLY A 55 -11.33 17.69 -19.62
C GLY A 55 -11.49 16.17 -19.67
N TRP A 56 -10.70 15.41 -18.90
CA TRP A 56 -10.85 13.96 -18.83
C TRP A 56 -11.99 13.55 -17.90
N SER A 57 -12.65 12.43 -18.19
CA SER A 57 -13.55 11.79 -17.22
C SER A 57 -12.73 11.17 -16.08
N GLU A 58 -13.31 11.05 -14.89
CA GLU A 58 -12.66 10.35 -13.76
C GLU A 58 -12.27 8.91 -14.13
N GLN A 59 -13.15 8.23 -14.89
CA GLN A 59 -12.92 6.86 -15.32
C GLN A 59 -11.73 6.75 -16.28
N ASP A 60 -11.62 7.64 -17.26
CA ASP A 60 -10.52 7.63 -18.23
C ASP A 60 -9.21 8.06 -17.59
N ALA A 61 -9.24 9.07 -16.71
CA ALA A 61 -8.09 9.50 -15.93
C ALA A 61 -7.57 8.36 -15.03
N THR A 62 -8.46 7.68 -14.31
CA THR A 62 -8.11 6.52 -13.49
C THR A 62 -7.50 5.42 -14.34
N ARG A 63 -8.13 5.07 -15.47
CA ARG A 63 -7.65 4.02 -16.38
C ARG A 63 -6.28 4.35 -16.97
N ALA A 64 -6.01 5.61 -17.28
CA ALA A 64 -4.74 6.05 -17.84
C ALA A 64 -3.61 6.06 -16.79
N LEU A 65 -3.91 6.41 -15.53
CA LEU A 65 -2.92 6.48 -14.47
C LEU A 65 -2.64 5.15 -13.78
N LEU A 66 -3.61 4.23 -13.74
CA LEU A 66 -3.49 2.96 -13.01
C LEU A 66 -2.27 2.12 -13.45
N PRO A 67 -1.95 1.97 -14.75
CA PRO A 67 -0.75 1.24 -15.17
C PRO A 67 0.57 1.83 -14.64
N LEU A 68 0.62 3.14 -14.37
CA LEU A 68 1.80 3.78 -13.77
C LEU A 68 1.96 3.34 -12.31
N LEU A 69 0.86 3.25 -11.56
CA LEU A 69 0.88 2.75 -10.19
C LEU A 69 1.25 1.26 -10.14
N ASP A 70 0.74 0.45 -11.07
CA ASP A 70 1.13 -0.95 -11.23
C ASP A 70 2.64 -1.08 -11.48
N GLY A 71 3.20 -0.21 -12.34
CA GLY A 71 4.64 -0.14 -12.60
C GLY A 71 5.46 0.20 -11.35
N VAL A 72 4.97 1.11 -10.49
CA VAL A 72 5.60 1.42 -9.20
C VAL A 72 5.61 0.19 -8.29
N VAL A 73 4.47 -0.50 -8.15
CA VAL A 73 4.37 -1.70 -7.32
C VAL A 73 5.29 -2.81 -7.84
N GLU A 74 5.32 -3.04 -9.14
CA GLU A 74 6.19 -4.06 -9.75
C GLU A 74 7.68 -3.72 -9.57
N ASN A 75 8.05 -2.45 -9.74
CA ASN A 75 9.42 -2.01 -9.50
C ASN A 75 9.83 -2.16 -8.03
N ILE A 76 8.93 -1.89 -7.07
CA ILE A 76 9.19 -2.17 -5.65
C ILE A 76 9.43 -3.67 -5.43
N ARG A 77 8.62 -4.55 -6.05
CA ARG A 77 8.80 -6.01 -5.93
C ARG A 77 10.14 -6.47 -6.48
N ARG A 78 10.55 -5.96 -7.65
CA ARG A 78 11.76 -6.40 -8.34
C ARG A 78 13.06 -5.78 -7.83
N LYS A 79 13.02 -4.48 -7.49
CA LYS A 79 14.22 -3.68 -7.20
C LYS A 79 14.27 -3.15 -5.76
N GLY A 80 13.18 -3.28 -4.99
CA GLY A 80 13.03 -2.63 -3.68
C GLY A 80 12.69 -1.14 -3.77
N VAL A 81 12.30 -0.55 -2.64
CA VAL A 81 11.78 0.84 -2.58
C VAL A 81 12.77 1.90 -3.02
N THR A 82 14.07 1.71 -2.79
CA THR A 82 15.11 2.70 -3.11
C THR A 82 15.32 2.90 -4.60
N ARG A 83 15.08 1.85 -5.41
CA ARG A 83 15.31 1.85 -6.87
C ARG A 83 14.00 1.77 -7.65
N ALA A 84 12.86 1.99 -6.99
CA ALA A 84 11.56 1.80 -7.63
C ALA A 84 11.24 2.87 -8.67
N LEU A 85 11.84 4.06 -8.52
CA LEU A 85 11.62 5.25 -9.37
C LEU A 85 12.73 5.48 -10.42
N THR A 86 13.73 4.59 -10.49
CA THR A 86 14.89 4.66 -11.40
C THR A 86 15.17 3.31 -12.04
#